data_AF-A0A2K9LLW5-F1
#
_entry.id   AF-A0A2K9LLW5-F1
#
_cell.length_a   1.000
_cell.length_b   1.000
_cell.length_c   1.000
_cell.angle_alpha   90.00
_cell.angle_beta   90.00
_cell.angle_gamma   90.00
#
_symmetry.space_group_name_H-M   'P 1'
#
loop_
_entity.id
_entity.type
_entity.pdbx_description
1 polymer ?
#
loop_
_entity_poly.entity_id
_entity_poly.type
_entity_poly.pdbx_seq_one_letter_code
_entity_poly.pdbx_strand_id
1 'polypeptide(L)'
;MPHRNVWACIYTYNRATANQLSRKYGETEILRVLQSYPAKSQHHGHRSGGRGDGENSAATTNRAAAVAYINAHARPLAAVEAKRETKQGGGGRNARQRNQAQNDRLLELIRTVNHLGNLQTQLDAAEPGWRSIRVVKQAYEAKKMSRQVRFPK
;
A
#
# COMPACT_ATOMS: atom_id res chain seq x y z
N MET A 1 -15.63 0.52 34.19
CA MET A 1 -16.19 0.61 32.82
C MET A 1 -15.75 -0.62 32.00
N PRO A 2 -16.62 -1.62 31.77
CA PRO A 2 -16.24 -2.90 31.15
C PRO A 2 -15.63 -2.77 29.75
N HIS A 3 -16.09 -1.82 28.93
CA HIS A 3 -15.56 -1.58 27.58
C HIS A 3 -14.09 -1.11 27.56
N ARG A 4 -13.66 -0.32 28.55
CA ARG A 4 -12.25 0.10 28.71
C ARG A 4 -11.37 -1.08 29.08
N ASN A 5 -11.90 -2.02 29.88
CA ASN A 5 -11.18 -3.24 30.22
C ASN A 5 -10.95 -4.13 28.99
N VAL A 6 -11.96 -4.29 28.13
CA VAL A 6 -11.82 -5.01 26.84
C VAL A 6 -10.69 -4.40 26.01
N TRP A 7 -10.70 -3.08 25.84
CA TRP A 7 -9.67 -2.38 25.06
C TRP A 7 -8.28 -2.53 25.69
N ALA A 8 -8.15 -2.35 27.01
CA ALA A 8 -6.90 -2.54 27.73
C ALA A 8 -6.35 -3.97 27.56
N CYS A 9 -7.22 -4.99 27.62
CA CYS A 9 -6.81 -6.36 27.37
C CYS A 9 -6.34 -6.59 25.93
N ILE A 10 -7.03 -6.03 24.94
CA ILE A 10 -6.58 -6.09 23.52
C ILE A 10 -5.22 -5.38 23.37
N TYR A 11 -5.04 -4.22 24.00
CA TYR A 11 -3.79 -3.47 23.92
C TYR A 11 -2.61 -4.22 24.56
N THR A 12 -2.83 -4.85 25.71
CA THR A 12 -1.80 -5.59 26.45
C THR A 12 -1.43 -6.91 25.77
N TYR A 13 -2.42 -7.69 25.33
CA TYR A 13 -2.19 -9.08 24.85
C TYR A 13 -2.17 -9.22 23.32
N ASN A 14 -2.77 -8.27 22.58
CA ASN A 14 -2.82 -8.27 21.11
C ASN A 14 -2.25 -6.95 20.56
N ARG A 15 -1.10 -6.52 21.07
CA ARG A 15 -0.52 -5.18 20.82
C ARG A 15 -0.39 -4.81 19.34
N ALA A 16 0.03 -5.74 18.48
CA ALA A 16 0.12 -5.50 17.04
C ALA A 16 -1.26 -5.17 16.44
N THR A 17 -2.28 -5.95 16.79
CA THR A 17 -3.68 -5.75 16.40
C THR A 17 -4.21 -4.44 16.96
N ALA A 18 -3.97 -4.14 18.24
CA ALA A 18 -4.39 -2.90 18.87
C ALA A 18 -3.82 -1.67 18.14
N ASN A 19 -2.52 -1.69 17.82
CA ASN A 19 -1.87 -0.63 17.06
C ASN A 19 -2.50 -0.44 15.66
N GLN A 20 -2.86 -1.53 14.97
CA GLN A 20 -3.53 -1.46 13.67
C GLN A 20 -4.93 -0.85 13.80
N LEU A 21 -5.70 -1.28 14.79
CA LEU A 21 -7.04 -0.74 15.05
C LEU A 21 -6.99 0.75 15.40
N SER A 22 -6.09 1.16 16.30
CA SER A 22 -5.92 2.57 16.69
C SER A 22 -5.57 3.46 15.51
N ARG A 23 -4.69 2.99 14.61
CA ARG A 23 -4.35 3.73 13.38
C ARG A 23 -5.51 3.83 12.40
N LYS A 24 -6.37 2.82 12.36
CA LYS A 24 -7.47 2.72 11.38
C LYS A 24 -8.70 3.52 11.81
N TYR A 25 -9.08 3.43 13.09
CA TYR A 25 -10.34 3.94 13.61
C TYR A 25 -10.16 5.05 14.65
N GLY A 26 -9.02 5.11 15.34
CA GLY A 26 -8.81 5.97 16.50
C GLY A 26 -9.41 5.38 17.77
N GLU A 27 -8.77 5.64 18.91
CA GLU A 27 -9.16 5.06 20.21
C GLU A 27 -10.55 5.50 20.67
N THR A 28 -10.94 6.76 20.44
CA THR A 28 -12.27 7.28 20.78
C THR A 28 -13.39 6.49 20.11
N GLU A 29 -13.24 6.20 18.81
CA GLU A 29 -14.24 5.44 18.05
C GLU A 29 -14.28 3.98 18.49
N ILE A 30 -13.12 3.38 18.77
CA ILE A 30 -13.03 2.01 19.30
C ILE A 30 -13.77 1.90 20.64
N LEU A 31 -13.54 2.83 21.57
CA LEU A 31 -14.21 2.84 22.87
C LEU A 31 -15.73 3.06 22.72
N ARG A 32 -16.17 3.94 21.81
CA ARG A 32 -17.59 4.15 21.50
C ARG A 32 -18.26 2.86 21.02
N VAL A 33 -17.63 2.12 20.11
CA VAL A 33 -18.14 0.83 19.62
C VAL A 33 -18.17 -0.22 20.72
N LEU A 34 -17.09 -0.33 21.50
CA LEU A 34 -17.00 -1.29 22.60
C LEU A 34 -18.01 -1.02 23.73
N GLN A 35 -18.52 0.20 23.86
CA GLN A 35 -19.60 0.51 24.79
C GLN A 35 -20.87 -0.31 24.49
N SER A 36 -21.18 -0.51 23.20
CA SER A 36 -22.33 -1.28 22.72
C SER A 36 -22.02 -2.77 22.52
N TYR A 37 -20.76 -3.20 22.68
CA TYR A 37 -20.38 -4.60 22.54
C TYR A 37 -21.11 -5.46 23.58
N PRO A 38 -21.89 -6.49 23.17
CA PRO A 38 -22.71 -7.28 24.09
C PRO A 38 -21.88 -8.12 25.05
N ALA A 39 -20.73 -8.64 24.60
CA ALA A 39 -19.84 -9.47 25.40
C ALA A 39 -18.80 -8.66 26.21
N LYS A 40 -18.94 -7.34 26.35
CA LYS A 40 -17.97 -6.49 27.06
C LYS A 40 -17.73 -6.85 28.54
N SER A 41 -18.66 -7.55 29.16
CA SER A 41 -18.58 -8.04 30.54
C SER A 41 -17.87 -9.40 30.67
N GLN A 42 -17.61 -10.09 29.55
CA GLN A 42 -16.88 -11.36 29.58
C GLN A 42 -15.43 -11.16 30.02
N HIS A 43 -14.77 -12.26 30.38
CA HIS A 43 -13.36 -12.23 30.78
C HIS A 43 -12.45 -12.11 29.55
N HIS A 44 -11.66 -11.04 29.50
CA HIS A 44 -10.71 -10.76 28.39
C HIS A 44 -9.25 -10.75 28.86
N GLY A 45 -8.99 -10.92 30.16
CA GLY A 45 -7.65 -10.93 30.74
C GLY A 45 -7.09 -12.35 30.93
N HIS A 46 -5.94 -12.45 31.57
CA HIS A 46 -5.46 -13.73 32.09
C HIS A 46 -6.32 -14.12 33.31
N ARG A 47 -6.74 -15.39 33.43
CA ARG A 47 -7.29 -15.86 34.72
C ARG A 47 -6.08 -15.99 35.63
N SER A 48 -6.15 -15.43 36.83
CA SER A 48 -5.10 -15.51 37.87
C SER A 48 -4.39 -16.87 37.83
N GLY A 49 -3.12 -16.81 37.42
CA GLY A 49 -2.20 -17.92 37.29
C GLY A 49 -0.78 -17.37 37.39
N GLY A 50 0.16 -18.22 37.79
CA GLY A 50 1.56 -17.85 38.00
C GLY A 50 2.23 -17.33 36.72
N ARG A 51 3.37 -16.67 36.90
CA ARG A 51 4.22 -16.24 35.77
C ARG A 51 4.69 -17.49 35.01
N GLY A 52 4.14 -17.72 33.81
CA GLY A 52 4.43 -18.91 32.99
C GLY A 52 3.18 -19.70 32.61
N ASP A 53 2.02 -19.41 33.22
CA ASP A 53 0.77 -20.08 32.89
C ASP A 53 0.27 -19.65 31.49
N GLY A 54 -0.13 -20.64 30.70
CA GLY A 54 -0.65 -20.45 29.35
C GLY A 54 -1.82 -19.48 29.33
N GLU A 55 -1.95 -18.73 28.24
CA GLU A 55 -3.07 -17.82 28.05
C GLU A 55 -4.40 -18.59 28.07
N ASN A 56 -5.38 -18.10 28.84
CA ASN A 56 -6.71 -18.70 28.88
C ASN A 56 -7.37 -18.61 27.50
N SER A 57 -7.62 -19.76 26.87
CA SER A 57 -8.20 -19.87 25.52
C SER A 57 -9.55 -19.15 25.38
N ALA A 58 -10.36 -19.10 26.44
CA ALA A 58 -11.61 -18.34 26.45
C ALA A 58 -11.35 -16.83 26.37
N ALA A 59 -10.33 -16.32 27.05
CA ALA A 59 -9.97 -14.91 26.99
C ALA A 59 -9.43 -14.53 25.61
N THR A 60 -8.64 -15.41 24.98
CA THR A 60 -8.17 -15.25 23.59
C THR A 60 -9.33 -15.21 22.60
N THR A 61 -10.30 -16.11 22.76
CA THR A 61 -11.53 -16.13 21.94
C THR A 61 -12.34 -14.85 22.11
N ASN A 62 -12.52 -14.38 23.35
CA ASN A 62 -13.27 -13.15 23.64
C ASN A 62 -12.57 -11.91 23.06
N ARG A 63 -11.23 -11.83 23.15
CA ARG A 63 -10.47 -10.74 22.50
C ARG A 63 -10.60 -10.79 20.97
N ALA A 64 -10.54 -11.98 20.36
CA ALA A 64 -10.74 -12.13 18.92
C ALA A 64 -12.16 -11.68 18.49
N ALA A 65 -13.20 -12.04 19.26
CA ALA A 65 -14.56 -11.61 19.01
C ALA A 65 -14.73 -10.08 19.16
N ALA A 66 -14.09 -9.47 20.16
CA ALA A 66 -14.10 -8.01 20.33
C ALA A 66 -13.39 -7.29 19.16
N VAL A 67 -12.27 -7.83 18.66
CA VAL A 67 -11.57 -7.30 17.47
C VAL A 67 -12.45 -7.41 16.22
N ALA A 68 -13.14 -8.54 16.03
CA ALA A 68 -14.08 -8.71 14.93
C ALA A 68 -15.23 -7.69 15.01
N TYR A 69 -15.78 -7.48 16.21
CA TYR A 69 -16.83 -6.49 16.44
C TYR A 69 -16.38 -5.06 16.13
N ILE A 70 -15.17 -4.66 16.58
CA ILE A 70 -14.60 -3.34 16.23
C ILE A 70 -14.50 -3.20 14.71
N ASN A 71 -14.00 -4.21 14.00
CA ASN A 71 -13.87 -4.14 12.55
C ASN A 71 -15.19 -4.05 11.79
N ALA A 72 -16.26 -4.66 12.33
CA ALA A 72 -17.57 -4.63 11.71
C ALA A 72 -18.33 -3.31 11.96
N HIS A 73 -18.05 -2.63 13.07
CA HIS A 73 -18.90 -1.52 13.54
C HIS A 73 -18.18 -0.16 13.71
N ALA A 74 -16.85 -0.11 13.69
CA ALA A 74 -16.09 1.13 13.80
C ALA A 74 -15.96 1.84 12.44
N ARG A 75 -16.12 3.16 12.46
CA ARG A 75 -15.92 4.01 11.28
C ARG A 75 -14.43 4.36 11.13
N PRO A 76 -13.82 4.13 9.95
CA PRO A 76 -12.43 4.52 9.73
C PRO A 76 -12.24 6.03 9.91
N LEU A 77 -11.03 6.43 10.30
CA LEU A 77 -10.68 7.85 10.33
C LEU A 77 -10.78 8.44 8.92
N ALA A 78 -11.30 9.67 8.79
CA ALA A 78 -11.46 10.36 7.51
C ALA A 78 -10.16 10.42 6.68
N ALA A 79 -9.00 10.56 7.34
CA ALA A 79 -7.68 10.53 6.68
C ALA A 79 -7.31 9.15 6.09
N VAL A 80 -7.87 8.06 6.64
CA VAL A 80 -7.71 6.70 6.12
C VAL A 80 -8.69 6.46 4.95
N GLU A 81 -9.88 7.05 5.00
CA GLU A 81 -10.83 7.06 3.88
C GLU A 81 -10.27 7.84 2.69
N ALA A 82 -9.74 9.06 2.90
CA ALA A 82 -9.09 9.86 1.85
C ALA A 82 -7.89 9.14 1.20
N LYS A 83 -7.13 8.36 1.98
CA LYS A 83 -6.03 7.49 1.46
C LYS A 83 -6.54 6.26 0.69
N ARG A 84 -7.74 5.77 1.00
CA ARG A 84 -8.41 4.69 0.24
C ARG A 84 -9.00 5.22 -1.06
N GLU A 85 -9.62 6.39 -1.02
CA GLU A 85 -10.17 7.08 -2.19
C GLU A 85 -9.06 7.46 -3.18
N THR A 86 -7.90 7.95 -2.71
CA THR A 86 -6.74 8.19 -3.59
C THR A 86 -6.10 6.92 -4.15
N LYS A 87 -6.26 5.76 -3.49
CA LYS A 87 -5.81 4.45 -4.01
C LYS A 87 -6.81 3.78 -4.97
N GLN A 88 -8.11 4.04 -4.81
CA GLN A 88 -9.16 3.47 -5.67
C GLN A 88 -9.57 4.41 -6.82
N GLY A 89 -9.33 5.72 -6.70
CA GLY A 89 -9.61 6.74 -7.71
C GLY A 89 -8.35 7.25 -8.43
N GLY A 90 -8.06 6.70 -9.62
CA GLY A 90 -7.60 7.52 -10.75
C GLY A 90 -6.14 7.99 -10.85
N GLY A 91 -5.23 7.68 -9.92
CA GLY A 91 -3.82 8.11 -10.03
C GLY A 91 -2.91 7.16 -10.82
N GLY A 92 -2.92 5.87 -10.47
CA GLY A 92 -1.94 4.90 -10.99
C GLY A 92 -2.19 4.40 -12.41
N ARG A 93 -3.47 4.26 -12.82
CA ARG A 93 -3.82 3.75 -14.16
C ARG A 93 -3.53 4.79 -15.24
N ASN A 94 -3.90 6.04 -14.98
CA ASN A 94 -3.66 7.15 -15.89
C ASN A 94 -2.16 7.49 -15.97
N ALA A 95 -1.43 7.49 -14.85
CA ALA A 95 0.02 7.69 -14.87
C ALA A 95 0.75 6.55 -15.60
N ARG A 96 0.38 5.29 -15.35
CA ARG A 96 0.96 4.13 -16.04
C ARG A 96 0.65 4.14 -17.53
N GLN A 97 -0.59 4.46 -17.93
CA GLN A 97 -0.98 4.58 -19.34
C GLN A 97 -0.28 5.75 -20.03
N ARG A 98 -0.16 6.92 -19.38
CA ARG A 98 0.60 8.06 -19.90
C ARG A 98 2.07 7.72 -20.10
N ASN A 99 2.70 7.08 -19.10
CA ASN A 99 4.10 6.64 -19.19
C ASN A 99 4.28 5.58 -20.29
N GLN A 100 3.29 4.70 -20.49
CA GLN A 100 3.35 3.69 -21.53
C GLN A 100 3.21 4.30 -22.93
N ALA A 101 2.23 5.17 -23.15
CA ALA A 101 2.06 5.87 -24.42
C ALA A 101 3.26 6.77 -24.77
N GLN A 102 3.86 7.41 -23.76
CA GLN A 102 5.09 8.18 -23.93
C GLN A 102 6.27 7.28 -24.34
N ASN A 103 6.45 6.14 -23.67
CA ASN A 103 7.50 5.18 -24.02
C ASN A 103 7.30 4.63 -25.43
N ASP A 104 6.07 4.28 -25.81
CA ASP A 104 5.74 3.76 -27.14
C ASP A 104 6.08 4.77 -28.23
N ARG A 105 5.78 6.07 -28.01
CA ARG A 105 6.15 7.14 -28.93
C ARG A 105 7.66 7.28 -29.12
N LEU A 106 8.44 7.18 -28.04
CA LEU A 106 9.90 7.24 -28.11
C LEU A 106 10.49 6.02 -28.82
N LEU A 107 9.93 4.83 -28.59
CA LEU A 107 10.33 3.61 -29.30
C LEU A 107 10.01 3.69 -30.79
N GLU A 108 8.89 4.30 -31.17
CA GLU A 108 8.52 4.52 -32.57
C GLU A 108 9.47 5.49 -33.28
N LEU A 109 9.90 6.57 -32.61
CA LEU A 109 10.96 7.46 -33.13
C LEU A 109 12.25 6.66 -33.37
N ILE A 110 12.64 5.80 -32.43
CA ILE A 110 13.83 4.94 -32.59
C ILE A 110 13.66 4.01 -33.79
N ARG A 111 12.48 3.45 -34.06
CA ARG A 111 12.26 2.57 -35.22
C ARG A 111 12.32 3.33 -36.55
N THR A 112 11.62 4.45 -36.63
CA THR A 112 11.38 5.18 -37.89
C THR A 112 12.55 6.08 -38.31
N VAL A 113 13.25 6.71 -37.36
CA VAL A 113 14.31 7.67 -37.71
C VAL A 113 15.60 6.94 -38.08
N ASN A 114 15.99 7.09 -39.35
CA ASN A 114 17.16 6.44 -39.94
C ASN A 114 18.44 7.27 -39.89
N HIS A 115 18.53 8.37 -39.15
CA HIS A 115 19.78 9.12 -38.98
C HIS A 115 20.04 9.28 -37.48
N LEU A 116 21.15 8.74 -36.97
CA LEU A 116 21.41 8.71 -35.52
C LEU A 116 21.52 10.12 -34.92
N GLY A 117 22.16 11.05 -35.63
CA GLY A 117 22.23 12.46 -35.19
C GLY A 117 20.84 13.10 -35.09
N ASN A 118 19.96 12.83 -36.05
CA ASN A 118 18.59 13.36 -36.05
C ASN A 118 17.70 12.66 -34.99
N LEU A 119 17.93 11.37 -34.76
CA LEU A 119 17.23 10.59 -33.74
C LEU A 119 17.52 11.11 -32.33
N GLN A 120 18.78 11.42 -32.03
CA GLN A 120 19.14 11.97 -30.73
C GLN A 120 18.46 13.31 -30.47
N THR A 121 18.49 14.23 -31.44
CA THR A 121 17.81 15.54 -31.34
C THR A 121 16.31 15.39 -31.15
N GLN A 122 15.65 14.46 -31.86
CA GLN A 122 14.21 14.24 -31.73
C GLN A 122 13.82 13.59 -30.40
N LEU A 123 14.65 12.70 -29.85
CA LEU A 123 14.42 12.14 -28.52
C LEU A 123 14.64 13.18 -27.43
N ASP A 124 15.69 14.00 -27.53
CA ASP A 124 15.99 15.08 -26.57
C ASP A 124 14.89 16.17 -26.60
N ALA A 125 14.29 16.45 -27.76
CA ALA A 125 13.15 17.36 -27.89
C ALA A 125 11.83 16.78 -27.37
N ALA A 126 11.62 15.46 -27.49
CA ALA A 126 10.39 14.80 -27.06
C ALA A 126 10.38 14.48 -25.56
N GLU A 127 11.52 14.10 -24.98
CA GLU A 127 11.68 13.77 -23.56
C GLU A 127 13.15 13.88 -23.15
N PRO A 128 13.63 15.02 -22.62
CA PRO A 128 15.04 15.22 -22.25
C PRO A 128 15.60 14.15 -21.31
N GLY A 129 14.74 13.52 -20.50
CA GLY A 129 15.08 12.43 -19.59
C GLY A 129 15.09 11.03 -20.22
N TRP A 130 14.91 10.86 -21.54
CA TRP A 130 14.70 9.55 -22.17
C TRP A 130 15.83 8.54 -21.90
N ARG A 131 17.05 9.02 -21.65
CA ARG A 131 18.22 8.19 -21.29
C ARG A 131 18.04 7.48 -19.94
N SER A 132 17.21 7.99 -19.05
CA SER A 132 16.86 7.34 -17.78
C SER A 132 15.79 6.24 -17.96
N ILE A 133 15.07 6.26 -19.08
CA ILE A 133 14.04 5.27 -19.40
C ILE A 133 14.72 4.03 -19.99
N ARG A 134 14.87 2.99 -19.16
CA ARG A 134 15.65 1.78 -19.49
C ARG A 134 15.31 1.18 -20.86
N VAL A 135 14.02 1.04 -21.17
CA VAL A 135 13.56 0.42 -22.43
C VAL A 135 13.92 1.27 -23.66
N VAL A 136 13.80 2.59 -23.57
CA VAL A 136 14.14 3.53 -24.66
C VAL A 136 15.65 3.57 -24.86
N LYS A 137 16.43 3.64 -23.76
CA LYS A 137 17.91 3.59 -23.81
C LYS A 137 18.40 2.31 -24.49
N GLN A 138 17.87 1.16 -24.10
CA GLN A 138 18.26 -0.13 -24.69
C GLN A 138 17.96 -0.18 -26.20
N ALA A 139 16.79 0.29 -26.62
CA ALA A 139 16.42 0.34 -28.04
C ALA A 139 17.34 1.28 -28.86
N TYR A 140 17.70 2.43 -28.30
CA TYR A 140 18.61 3.38 -28.94
C TYR A 140 20.01 2.79 -29.12
N GLU A 141 20.59 2.20 -28.07
CA GLU A 141 21.91 1.56 -28.13
C GLU A 141 21.91 0.38 -29.11
N ALA A 142 20.87 -0.44 -29.13
CA ALA A 142 20.73 -1.53 -30.10
C ALA A 142 20.72 -1.03 -31.54
N LYS A 143 20.02 0.08 -31.84
CA LYS A 143 20.01 0.71 -33.17
C LYS A 143 21.36 1.32 -33.52
N LYS A 144 22.08 1.89 -32.56
CA LYS A 144 23.44 2.40 -32.76
C LYS A 144 24.41 1.26 -33.12
N MET A 145 24.36 0.15 -32.38
CA MET A 145 25.20 -1.02 -32.61
C MET A 145 24.90 -1.69 -33.96
N SER A 146 23.63 -1.88 -34.32
CA SER A 146 23.26 -2.54 -35.60
C SER A 146 23.73 -1.77 -36.84
N ARG A 147 23.85 -0.44 -36.74
CA ARG A 147 24.40 0.39 -37.83
C ARG A 147 25.92 0.38 -37.88
N GLN A 148 26.57 0.27 -36.74
CA GLN A 148 28.02 0.09 -36.67
C GLN A 148 28.46 -1.25 -37.29
N VAL A 149 27.62 -2.29 -37.18
CA VAL A 149 27.84 -3.59 -37.82
C VAL A 149 27.58 -3.53 -39.34
N ARG A 150 26.63 -2.72 -39.82
CA ARG A 150 26.31 -2.59 -41.26
C ARG A 150 27.29 -1.73 -42.07
N PHE A 151 28.05 -0.87 -41.40
CA PHE A 151 29.08 -0.05 -42.02
C PHE A 151 30.36 -0.17 -41.19
N PRO A 152 31.10 -1.29 -41.32
CA PRO A 152 32.44 -1.37 -40.75
C PRO A 152 33.30 -0.27 -41.38
N LYS A 153 34.11 0.39 -40.55
CA LYS A 153 35.08 1.40 -40.97
C LYS A 153 36.08 0.84 -41.97
#